data_AF-A0A377IRH9-F1
#
_entry.id   AF-A0A377IRH9-F1
#
_cell.length_a   1.000
_cell.length_b   1.000
_cell.length_c   1.000
_cell.angle_alpha   90.00
_cell.angle_beta   90.00
_cell.angle_gamma   90.00
#
_symmetry.space_group_name_H-M   'P 1'
#
loop_
_entity.id
_entity.type
_entity.pdbx_description
1 polymer ?
#
loop_
_entity_poly.entity_id
_entity_poly.type
_entity_poly.pdbx_seq_one_letter_code
_entity_poly.pdbx_strand_id
1 'polypeptide(L)'
;MRNRSEYLADRFCQVGLFKDLPKEYRARELHKTLDDDLTNHKLQSVKLPNGQRKPARNAKELASAVIDYLLENAREAFESYTDEELRYICWDKAKAQLRDRDGTLVVPFEKYGFYFVSNASYQTTGSNLKDLILGCDLNPRDFIVE
;
A
#
# COMPACT_ATOMS: atom_id res chain seq x y z
N MET A 1 -1.83 -23.34 -16.87
CA MET A 1 -2.59 -24.30 -16.03
C MET A 1 -3.59 -23.56 -15.13
N ARG A 2 -4.60 -22.87 -15.70
CA ARG A 2 -5.51 -21.98 -14.95
C ARG A 2 -6.92 -22.56 -14.72
N ASN A 3 -7.24 -23.70 -15.35
CA ASN A 3 -8.59 -24.29 -15.34
C ASN A 3 -8.88 -25.24 -14.16
N ARG A 4 -7.86 -25.61 -13.37
CA ARG A 4 -8.07 -26.60 -12.28
C ARG A 4 -8.58 -25.94 -11.01
N SER A 5 -8.22 -24.68 -10.77
CA SER A 5 -8.67 -23.88 -9.63
C SER A 5 -10.13 -23.44 -9.76
N GLU A 6 -10.55 -23.00 -10.95
CA GLU A 6 -11.96 -22.63 -11.22
C GLU A 6 -12.86 -23.86 -11.11
N TYR A 7 -12.45 -24.99 -11.70
CA TYR A 7 -13.19 -26.25 -11.60
C TYR A 7 -13.34 -26.77 -10.16
N LEU A 8 -12.30 -26.60 -9.33
CA LEU A 8 -12.37 -26.99 -7.92
C LEU A 8 -13.26 -26.05 -7.09
N ALA A 9 -13.28 -24.75 -7.40
CA ALA A 9 -14.17 -23.79 -6.76
C ALA A 9 -15.64 -24.12 -7.06
N ASP A 10 -15.97 -24.41 -8.31
CA ASP A 10 -17.34 -24.81 -8.72
C ASP A 10 -17.80 -26.11 -8.04
N ARG A 11 -16.90 -27.08 -7.87
CA ARG A 11 -17.19 -28.34 -7.16
C ARG A 11 -17.35 -28.14 -5.66
N PHE A 12 -16.67 -27.16 -5.07
CA PHE A 12 -16.80 -26.80 -3.66
C PHE A 12 -18.19 -26.23 -3.35
N CYS A 13 -18.78 -25.47 -4.29
CA CYS A 13 -20.13 -24.92 -4.16
C CYS A 13 -21.26 -25.97 -4.16
N GLN A 14 -20.99 -27.23 -4.52
CA GLN A 14 -21.97 -28.30 -4.55
C GLN A 14 -22.10 -29.05 -3.21
N VAL A 15 -21.24 -28.77 -2.23
CA VAL A 15 -21.31 -29.40 -0.90
C VAL A 15 -22.35 -28.67 -0.04
N GLY A 16 -23.43 -29.37 0.29
CA GLY A 16 -24.62 -28.83 0.98
C GLY A 16 -24.36 -28.16 2.34
N LEU A 17 -23.19 -28.34 2.94
CA LEU A 17 -22.81 -27.74 4.22
C LEU A 17 -22.64 -26.21 4.16
N PHE A 18 -22.47 -25.65 2.96
CA PHE A 18 -22.17 -24.23 2.81
C PHE A 18 -23.33 -23.38 2.30
N LYS A 19 -24.47 -23.94 1.88
CA LYS A 19 -25.53 -23.19 1.15
C LYS A 19 -26.03 -21.92 1.84
N ASP A 20 -25.98 -21.86 3.17
CA ASP A 20 -26.53 -20.76 3.96
C ASP A 20 -25.55 -19.61 4.21
N LEU A 21 -24.28 -19.73 3.76
CA LEU A 21 -23.33 -18.62 3.84
C LEU A 21 -23.56 -17.64 2.66
N PRO A 22 -23.79 -16.34 2.91
CA PRO A 22 -23.81 -15.33 1.86
C PRO A 22 -22.50 -15.39 1.06
N LYS A 23 -22.58 -15.19 -0.27
CA LYS A 23 -21.43 -15.27 -1.19
C LYS A 23 -20.26 -14.37 -0.74
N GLU A 24 -20.60 -13.26 -0.08
CA GLU A 24 -19.71 -12.26 0.51
C GLU A 24 -18.76 -12.84 1.58
N TYR A 25 -19.17 -13.88 2.33
CA TYR A 25 -18.31 -14.51 3.35
C TYR A 25 -17.39 -15.61 2.78
N ARG A 26 -17.49 -15.92 1.48
CA ARG A 26 -16.67 -16.96 0.81
C ARG A 26 -15.50 -16.41 0.01
N ALA A 27 -15.47 -15.11 -0.26
CA ALA A 27 -14.32 -14.47 -0.88
C ALA A 27 -13.27 -14.21 0.19
N ARG A 28 -12.35 -15.17 0.40
CA ARG A 28 -11.02 -14.79 0.89
C ARG A 28 -10.54 -13.71 -0.07
N GLU A 29 -10.23 -12.50 0.40
CA GLU A 29 -9.55 -11.51 -0.43
C GLU A 29 -8.30 -12.21 -1.00
N LEU A 30 -8.35 -12.54 -2.29
CA LEU A 30 -7.30 -13.27 -2.99
C LEU A 30 -6.04 -12.41 -3.14
N HIS A 31 -6.17 -11.13 -2.83
CA HIS A 31 -5.16 -10.11 -3.00
C HIS A 31 -4.81 -9.55 -1.63
N LYS A 32 -3.52 -9.31 -1.40
CA LYS A 32 -3.08 -8.53 -0.25
C LYS A 32 -3.32 -7.05 -0.54
N THR A 33 -3.50 -6.28 0.52
CA THR A 33 -3.69 -4.83 0.46
C THR A 33 -2.67 -4.12 1.37
N LEU A 34 -2.65 -2.79 1.36
CA LEU A 34 -1.86 -2.02 2.33
C LEU A 34 -2.42 -2.09 3.76
N ASP A 35 -3.60 -2.69 3.97
CA ASP A 35 -4.13 -2.99 5.31
C ASP A 35 -3.47 -4.23 5.94
N ASP A 36 -2.87 -5.11 5.12
CA ASP A 36 -2.28 -6.38 5.52
C ASP A 36 -0.81 -6.28 5.95
N ASP A 37 -0.33 -7.30 6.66
CA ASP A 37 1.10 -7.46 6.94
C ASP A 37 1.89 -7.88 5.68
N LEU A 38 2.81 -7.01 5.26
CA LEU A 38 3.64 -7.16 4.07
C LEU A 38 5.02 -7.79 4.34
N THR A 39 5.36 -8.16 5.59
CA THR A 39 6.71 -8.57 6.01
C THR A 39 7.36 -9.63 5.09
N ASN A 40 6.59 -10.59 4.60
CA ASN A 40 7.08 -11.67 3.72
C ASN A 40 6.46 -11.64 2.32
N HIS A 41 5.89 -10.51 1.91
CA HIS A 41 5.21 -10.40 0.63
C HIS A 41 6.18 -10.03 -0.49
N LYS A 42 6.08 -10.73 -1.63
CA LYS A 42 6.91 -10.48 -2.81
C LYS A 42 6.20 -9.51 -3.74
N LEU A 43 6.35 -8.23 -3.48
CA LEU A 43 5.75 -7.16 -4.27
C LEU A 43 6.32 -7.11 -5.70
N GLN A 44 5.43 -6.97 -6.68
CA GLN A 44 5.73 -6.70 -8.08
C GLN A 44 5.04 -5.43 -8.55
N SER A 45 3.81 -5.22 -8.09
CA SER A 45 2.99 -4.07 -8.48
C SER A 45 1.99 -3.69 -7.39
N VAL A 46 1.51 -2.46 -7.48
CA VAL A 46 0.36 -1.98 -6.71
C VAL A 46 -0.72 -1.54 -7.70
N LYS A 47 -1.96 -1.98 -7.45
CA LYS A 47 -3.15 -1.44 -8.09
C LYS A 47 -3.73 -0.36 -7.17
N LEU A 48 -3.80 0.85 -7.70
CA LEU A 48 -4.28 2.04 -7.02
C LEU A 48 -5.82 2.09 -7.02
N PRO A 49 -6.45 2.90 -6.15
CA PRO A 49 -7.91 2.99 -6.07
C PRO A 49 -8.58 3.45 -7.37
N ASN A 50 -7.88 4.24 -8.20
CA ASN A 50 -8.36 4.64 -9.54
C ASN A 50 -8.26 3.52 -10.60
N GLY A 51 -7.87 2.30 -10.21
CA GLY A 51 -7.72 1.15 -11.09
C GLY A 51 -6.40 1.08 -11.85
N GLN A 52 -5.55 2.12 -11.78
CA GLN A 52 -4.24 2.09 -12.41
C GLN A 52 -3.30 1.11 -11.69
N ARG A 53 -2.40 0.49 -12.44
CA ARG A 53 -1.38 -0.40 -11.90
C ARG A 53 0.01 0.22 -12.10
N LYS A 54 0.79 0.26 -11.04
CA LYS A 54 2.17 0.77 -11.04
C LYS A 54 3.14 -0.33 -10.59
N PRO A 55 4.37 -0.38 -11.16
CA PRO A 55 5.41 -1.26 -10.64
C PRO A 55 5.74 -0.86 -9.20
N ALA A 56 5.90 -1.86 -8.33
CA ALA A 56 6.20 -1.68 -6.91
C ALA A 56 7.11 -2.82 -6.44
N ARG A 57 8.28 -2.98 -7.05
CA ARG A 57 9.17 -4.13 -6.84
C ARG A 57 9.98 -4.05 -5.55
N ASN A 58 9.96 -2.90 -4.89
CA ASN A 58 10.68 -2.59 -3.66
C ASN A 58 9.94 -1.50 -2.89
N ALA A 59 10.38 -1.23 -1.65
CA ALA A 59 9.72 -0.29 -0.75
C ALA A 59 9.73 1.15 -1.30
N LYS A 60 10.77 1.53 -2.06
CA LYS A 60 10.88 2.83 -2.72
C LYS A 60 9.81 3.02 -3.79
N GLU A 61 9.68 2.05 -4.69
CA GLU A 61 8.67 2.08 -5.75
C GLU A 61 7.25 2.05 -5.18
N LEU A 62 7.02 1.25 -4.13
CA LEU A 62 5.73 1.23 -3.44
C LEU A 62 5.40 2.61 -2.83
N ALA A 63 6.31 3.19 -2.06
CA ALA A 63 6.11 4.51 -1.45
C ALA A 63 5.90 5.60 -2.51
N SER A 64 6.68 5.56 -3.61
CA SER A 64 6.52 6.51 -4.71
C SER A 64 5.13 6.40 -5.34
N ALA A 65 4.71 5.19 -5.72
CA ALA A 65 3.42 4.97 -6.37
C ALA A 65 2.21 5.38 -5.49
N VAL A 66 2.27 5.09 -4.19
CA VAL A 66 1.20 5.45 -3.25
C VAL A 66 1.18 6.95 -3.01
N ILE A 67 2.32 7.57 -2.69
CA ILE A 67 2.36 8.99 -2.36
C ILE A 67 2.07 9.86 -3.59
N ASP A 68 2.58 9.50 -4.78
CA ASP A 68 2.21 10.18 -6.03
C ASP A 68 0.70 10.14 -6.25
N TYR A 69 0.06 8.98 -6.01
CA TYR A 69 -1.39 8.87 -6.09
C TYR A 69 -2.10 9.81 -5.10
N LEU A 70 -1.65 9.87 -3.84
CA LEU A 70 -2.22 10.79 -2.84
C LEU A 70 -2.06 12.26 -3.26
N LEU A 71 -0.89 12.65 -3.75
CA LEU A 71 -0.62 14.01 -4.21
C LEU A 71 -1.41 14.39 -5.47
N GLU A 72 -1.75 13.42 -6.31
CA GLU A 72 -2.55 13.64 -7.52
C GLU A 72 -4.07 13.66 -7.24
N ASN A 73 -4.56 12.89 -6.27
CA ASN A 73 -5.99 12.61 -6.09
C ASN A 73 -6.56 13.09 -4.75
N ALA A 74 -5.73 13.31 -3.73
CA ALA A 74 -6.12 13.66 -2.37
C ALA A 74 -5.17 14.70 -1.75
N ARG A 75 -4.69 15.65 -2.56
CA ARG A 75 -3.64 16.60 -2.17
C ARG A 75 -4.00 17.43 -0.94
N GLU A 76 -5.22 17.96 -0.88
CA GLU A 76 -5.65 18.81 0.24
C GLU A 76 -5.65 18.03 1.55
N ALA A 77 -6.14 16.79 1.53
CA ALA A 77 -6.14 15.91 2.70
C ALA A 77 -4.70 15.51 3.09
N PHE A 78 -3.84 15.24 2.11
CA PHE A 78 -2.42 14.99 2.35
C PHE A 78 -1.74 16.18 3.02
N GLU A 79 -1.91 17.39 2.49
CA GLU A 79 -1.29 18.61 3.05
C GLU A 79 -1.84 18.90 4.45
N SER A 80 -3.15 18.76 4.66
CA SER A 80 -3.77 18.93 5.97
C SER A 80 -3.26 17.92 7.01
N TYR A 81 -3.08 16.65 6.63
CA TYR A 81 -2.61 15.61 7.54
C TYR A 81 -1.11 15.71 7.83
N THR A 82 -0.33 16.19 6.86
CA THR A 82 1.13 16.34 6.97
C THR A 82 1.58 17.71 7.49
N ASP A 83 0.64 18.60 7.82
CA ASP A 83 0.90 19.88 8.50
C ASP A 83 1.46 19.65 9.93
N GLU A 84 1.06 18.54 10.57
CA GLU A 84 1.67 18.06 11.81
C GLU A 84 2.98 17.30 11.53
N GLU A 85 3.94 17.34 12.46
CA GLU A 85 5.25 16.70 12.28
C GLU A 85 5.15 15.16 12.35
N LEU A 86 4.93 14.53 11.20
CA LEU A 86 4.94 13.07 11.06
C LEU A 86 6.37 12.53 11.00
N ARG A 87 6.64 11.43 11.70
CA ARG A 87 8.00 10.84 11.82
C ARG A 87 8.61 10.43 10.48
N TYR A 88 7.76 10.11 9.51
CA TYR A 88 8.12 9.58 8.20
C TYR A 88 7.99 10.60 7.06
N ILE A 89 7.63 11.86 7.35
CA ILE A 89 7.68 12.97 6.41
C ILE A 89 8.75 13.95 6.89
N CYS A 90 9.64 14.37 6.01
CA CYS A 90 10.71 15.31 6.33
C CYS A 90 10.74 16.44 5.31
N TRP A 91 10.45 17.66 5.76
CA TRP A 91 10.46 18.87 4.94
C TRP A 91 11.86 19.48 4.76
N ASP A 92 12.85 19.02 5.54
CA ASP A 92 14.22 19.50 5.51
C ASP A 92 15.13 18.50 4.79
N LYS A 93 15.69 18.93 3.65
CA LYS A 93 16.60 18.12 2.82
C LYS A 93 17.84 17.66 3.58
N ALA A 94 18.46 18.52 4.39
CA ALA A 94 19.67 18.18 5.12
C ALA A 94 19.35 17.15 6.21
N LYS A 95 18.24 17.30 6.94
CA LYS A 95 17.78 16.31 7.93
C LYS A 95 17.44 14.97 7.28
N ALA A 96 16.82 14.97 6.09
CA ALA A 96 16.51 13.75 5.36
C ALA A 96 17.80 13.02 4.93
N GLN A 97 18.78 13.76 4.39
CA GLN A 97 20.07 13.21 3.98
C GLN A 97 20.88 12.64 5.15
N LEU A 98 20.82 13.24 6.34
CA LEU A 98 21.46 12.69 7.54
C LEU A 98 20.87 11.34 7.98
N ARG A 99 19.63 11.04 7.58
CA ARG A 99 18.96 9.76 7.86
C ARG A 99 19.24 8.71 6.79
N ASP A 100 19.82 9.10 5.65
CA ASP A 100 20.18 8.21 4.54
C ASP A 100 21.39 7.36 4.92
N ARG A 101 21.11 6.22 5.55
CA ARG A 101 22.08 5.23 6.04
C ARG A 101 21.53 3.84 5.78
N ASP A 102 22.39 2.82 5.88
CA ASP A 102 21.99 1.43 5.70
C ASP A 102 20.72 1.08 6.50
N GLY A 103 19.70 0.58 5.79
CA GLY A 103 18.41 0.20 6.36
C GLY A 103 17.35 1.30 6.42
N THR A 104 17.70 2.55 6.11
CA THR A 104 16.72 3.63 5.91
C THR A 104 16.33 3.75 4.45
N LEU A 105 15.04 3.91 4.19
CA LEU A 105 14.47 4.31 2.92
C LEU A 105 14.25 5.83 2.93
N VAL A 106 14.89 6.55 2.02
CA VAL A 106 14.63 7.96 1.75
C VAL A 106 14.11 8.11 0.32
N VAL A 107 12.88 8.63 0.16
CA VAL A 107 12.25 8.87 -1.15
C VAL A 107 12.00 10.36 -1.32
N PRO A 108 12.67 11.03 -2.27
CA PRO A 108 12.51 12.47 -2.47
C PRO A 108 11.26 12.79 -3.29
N PHE A 109 10.48 13.77 -2.84
CA PHE A 109 9.37 14.38 -3.57
C PHE A 109 9.70 15.86 -3.82
N GLU A 110 10.77 16.12 -4.58
CA GLU A 110 11.38 17.45 -4.72
C GLU A 110 10.41 18.52 -5.23
N LYS A 111 9.48 18.15 -6.12
CA LYS A 111 8.42 19.03 -6.62
C LYS A 111 7.55 19.61 -5.49
N TYR A 112 7.42 18.87 -4.40
CA TYR A 112 6.59 19.21 -3.24
C TYR A 112 7.44 19.59 -2.01
N GLY A 113 8.77 19.59 -2.12
CA GLY A 113 9.67 20.08 -1.07
C GLY A 113 9.82 19.15 0.14
N PHE A 114 9.42 17.87 0.05
CA PHE A 114 9.54 16.93 1.16
C PHE A 114 10.21 15.60 0.77
N TYR A 115 10.53 14.82 1.79
CA TYR A 115 11.14 13.50 1.70
C TYR A 115 10.32 12.52 2.54
N PHE A 116 9.97 11.37 1.97
CA PHE A 116 9.47 10.25 2.75
C PHE A 116 10.65 9.48 3.35
N VAL A 117 10.64 9.28 4.67
CA VAL A 117 11.73 8.63 5.40
C VAL A 117 11.18 7.49 6.25
N SER A 118 11.59 6.27 5.96
CA SER A 118 11.10 5.06 6.64
C SER A 118 12.24 4.07 6.85
N ASN A 119 12.04 3.05 7.69
CA ASN A 119 12.88 1.86 7.59
C ASN A 119 12.52 1.12 6.28
N ALA A 120 13.51 0.59 5.57
CA ALA A 120 13.33 -0.05 4.26
C ALA A 120 12.55 -1.39 4.30
N SER A 121 12.24 -1.92 5.49
CA SER A 121 11.37 -3.09 5.63
C SER A 121 9.95 -2.82 5.12
N TYR A 122 9.34 -3.85 4.53
CA TYR A 122 7.94 -3.77 4.07
C TYR A 122 6.95 -3.59 5.21
N GLN A 123 7.26 -4.10 6.40
CA GLN A 123 6.44 -3.89 7.57
C GLN A 123 6.37 -2.41 7.95
N THR A 124 7.52 -1.74 8.09
CA THR A 124 7.54 -0.32 8.50
C THR A 124 7.04 0.58 7.38
N THR A 125 7.49 0.33 6.15
CA THR A 125 7.03 1.11 4.99
C THR A 125 5.52 0.95 4.80
N GLY A 126 4.99 -0.28 4.89
CA GLY A 126 3.56 -0.56 4.80
C GLY A 126 2.76 0.15 5.89
N SER A 127 3.19 0.06 7.16
CA SER A 127 2.53 0.77 8.27
C SER A 127 2.53 2.29 8.10
N ASN A 128 3.64 2.89 7.66
CA ASN A 128 3.71 4.34 7.43
C ASN A 128 2.81 4.77 6.27
N LEU A 129 2.75 3.98 5.18
CA LEU A 129 1.86 4.26 4.06
C LEU A 129 0.39 4.07 4.46
N LYS A 130 0.07 3.04 5.25
CA LYS A 130 -1.27 2.82 5.79
C LYS A 130 -1.74 4.00 6.63
N ASP A 131 -0.90 4.47 7.55
CA ASP A 131 -1.17 5.64 8.40
C ASP A 131 -1.43 6.88 7.54
N LEU A 132 -0.58 7.15 6.55
CA LEU A 132 -0.73 8.26 5.63
C LEU A 132 -2.00 8.19 4.77
N ILE A 133 -2.38 7.00 4.30
CA ILE A 133 -3.62 6.77 3.54
C ILE A 133 -4.84 7.04 4.42
N LEU A 134 -4.84 6.54 5.67
CA LEU A 134 -5.92 6.78 6.62
C LEU A 134 -6.03 8.27 6.96
N GLY A 135 -4.90 8.96 7.12
CA GLY A 135 -4.85 10.40 7.33
C GLY A 135 -5.40 11.22 6.16
N CYS A 136 -5.39 10.66 4.95
CA CYS A 136 -6.02 11.25 3.76
C CYS A 136 -7.48 10.85 3.58
N ASP A 137 -8.13 10.28 4.61
CA ASP A 137 -9.52 9.78 4.57
C ASP A 137 -9.78 8.72 3.47
N LEU A 138 -8.74 7.96 3.11
CA LEU A 138 -8.82 6.87 2.14
C LEU A 138 -8.72 5.50 2.81
N ASN A 139 -9.19 4.46 2.11
CA ASN A 139 -9.14 3.10 2.62
C ASN A 139 -7.88 2.36 2.13
N PRO A 140 -6.97 1.92 3.02
CA PRO A 140 -5.78 1.14 2.64
C PRO A 140 -6.10 -0.16 1.90
N ARG A 141 -7.32 -0.70 2.05
CA ARG A 141 -7.77 -1.89 1.32
C ARG A 141 -7.94 -1.67 -0.17
N ASP A 142 -8.14 -0.42 -0.60
CA ASP A 142 -8.28 -0.09 -2.02
C ASP A 142 -6.92 -0.09 -2.76
N PHE A 143 -5.82 -0.17 -2.00
CA PHE A 143 -4.46 -0.29 -2.53
C PHE A 143 -4.05 -1.76 -2.52
N ILE A 144 -4.28 -2.43 -3.65
CA ILE A 144 -4.04 -3.86 -3.79
C ILE A 144 -2.59 -4.10 -4.18
N VAL A 145 -1.87 -4.90 -3.40
CA VAL A 145 -0.48 -5.28 -3.65
C VAL A 145 -0.39 -6.70 -4.21
N GLU A 146 0.42 -6.87 -5.25
CA GLU A 146 0.59 -8.13 -6.00
C GLU A 146 2.06 -8.43 -6.33
#